data_AF-A0A4Q3TRG0-F1
#
_entry.id   AF-A0A4Q3TRG0-F1
#
_cell.length_a   1.000
_cell.length_b   1.000
_cell.length_c   1.000
_cell.angle_alpha   90.00
_cell.angle_beta   90.00
_cell.angle_gamma   90.00
#
_symmetry.space_group_name_H-M   'P 1'
#
loop_
_entity.id
_entity.type
_entity.pdbx_description
1 polymer ?
#
loop_
_entity_poly.entity_id
_entity_poly.type
_entity_poly.pdbx_seq_one_letter_code
_entity_poly.pdbx_strand_id
1 'polypeptide(L)'
;MPGFANSLGIDAVVTVHCVLMEDGHPFHCQAIDETVHGLGFAAAARLVVASGELRARRLDGAPTPGQVVTRVRFHAPPLATRGESWQGQEAGEEGLRLAGQVLDKYPEPRAFADQSMDGLDFDRRAVVGPWVVELMTPSPERLRQIQTIQLARLFTVSELQGALDGRFPAFPNGQDFMDAAPGMTASELANLEELRRRYCERYECGEGASEPVTP
;
A
#
# COMPACT_ATOMS: atom_id res chain seq x y z
N MET A 1 4.34 -2.73 4.50
CA MET A 1 4.30 -1.26 4.53
C MET A 1 2.84 -0.84 4.63
N PRO A 2 2.44 0.06 5.54
CA PRO A 2 1.07 0.61 5.57
C PRO A 2 0.74 1.42 4.30
N GLY A 3 -0.48 1.27 3.75
CA GLY A 3 -0.84 1.80 2.43
C GLY A 3 -0.78 3.33 2.32
N PHE A 4 -1.38 4.06 3.27
CA PHE A 4 -1.38 5.53 3.24
C PHE A 4 0.02 6.12 3.46
N ALA A 5 0.83 5.51 4.31
CA ALA A 5 2.21 5.96 4.50
C ALA A 5 3.06 5.74 3.26
N ASN A 6 2.86 4.61 2.57
CA ASN A 6 3.51 4.30 1.31
C ASN A 6 3.15 5.30 0.21
N SER A 7 1.85 5.63 0.06
CA SER A 7 1.40 6.59 -0.97
C SER A 7 2.01 7.96 -0.76
N LEU A 8 2.16 8.38 0.50
CA LEU A 8 2.79 9.64 0.84
C LEU A 8 4.32 9.59 0.89
N GLY A 9 4.98 8.46 0.65
CA GLY A 9 6.45 8.37 0.72
C GLY A 9 6.99 8.72 2.12
N ILE A 10 6.30 8.28 3.17
CA ILE A 10 6.70 8.56 4.56
C ILE A 10 7.49 7.36 5.08
N ASP A 11 8.73 7.62 5.51
CA ASP A 11 9.58 6.66 6.20
C ASP A 11 9.25 6.62 7.68
N ALA A 12 9.51 5.47 8.31
CA ALA A 12 9.39 5.36 9.75
C ALA A 12 10.36 4.34 10.34
N VAL A 13 10.64 4.53 11.61
CA VAL A 13 11.31 3.54 12.42
C VAL A 13 10.45 3.22 13.63
N VAL A 14 10.24 1.93 13.87
CA VAL A 14 9.51 1.42 15.03
C VAL A 14 10.42 0.52 15.84
N THR A 15 10.46 0.75 17.15
CA THR A 15 11.11 -0.16 18.09
C THR A 15 10.06 -1.07 18.71
N VAL A 16 10.23 -2.37 18.58
CA VAL A 16 9.33 -3.41 19.09
C VAL A 16 10.03 -4.19 20.19
N HIS A 17 9.35 -4.34 21.32
CA HIS A 17 9.73 -5.26 22.39
C HIS A 17 8.88 -6.53 22.30
N CYS A 18 9.49 -7.70 22.43
CA CYS A 18 8.79 -8.97 22.51
C CYS A 18 9.37 -9.85 23.63
N VAL A 19 8.56 -10.78 24.11
CA VAL A 19 9.00 -11.94 24.87
C VAL A 19 9.43 -13.02 23.89
N LEU A 20 10.59 -13.63 24.09
CA LEU A 20 11.08 -14.74 23.27
C LEU A 20 10.84 -16.06 24.00
N MET A 21 10.13 -16.99 23.37
CA MET A 21 9.87 -18.32 23.91
C MET A 21 11.06 -19.27 23.70
N GLU A 22 11.06 -20.40 24.39
CA GLU A 22 12.14 -21.41 24.30
C GLU A 22 12.28 -22.02 22.89
N ASP A 23 11.17 -22.06 22.15
CA ASP A 23 11.08 -22.53 20.77
C ASP A 23 11.56 -21.48 19.75
N GLY A 24 11.97 -20.29 20.21
CA GLY A 24 12.46 -19.23 19.35
C GLY A 24 11.40 -18.31 18.75
N HIS A 25 10.12 -18.48 19.09
CA HIS A 25 9.07 -17.62 18.57
C HIS A 25 8.86 -16.37 19.46
N PRO A 26 8.88 -15.16 18.88
CA PRO A 26 8.49 -13.96 19.59
C PRO A 26 6.99 -13.95 19.93
N PHE A 27 6.66 -13.54 21.15
CA PHE A 27 5.30 -13.44 21.66
C PHE A 27 5.11 -12.13 22.43
N HIS A 28 3.85 -11.73 22.64
CA HIS A 28 3.49 -10.48 23.33
C HIS A 28 4.23 -9.24 22.80
N CYS A 29 4.45 -9.17 21.49
CA CYS A 29 5.13 -8.05 20.86
C CYS A 29 4.37 -6.73 21.00
N GLN A 30 5.05 -5.67 21.44
CA GLN A 30 4.54 -4.31 21.63
C GLN A 30 5.49 -3.31 20.96
N ALA A 31 4.93 -2.34 20.23
CA ALA A 31 5.70 -1.19 19.78
C ALA A 31 5.91 -0.26 20.99
N ILE A 32 7.18 0.01 21.32
CA ILE A 32 7.56 0.84 22.47
C ILE A 32 8.03 2.24 22.05
N ASP A 33 8.32 2.42 20.76
CA ASP A 33 8.71 3.70 20.16
C ASP A 33 8.40 3.68 18.65
N GLU A 34 8.02 4.82 18.10
CA GLU A 34 7.68 5.00 16.68
C GLU A 34 7.98 6.45 16.28
N THR A 35 8.74 6.65 15.20
CA THR A 35 9.14 8.00 14.76
C THR A 35 7.99 8.81 14.17
N VAL A 36 6.96 8.15 13.61
CA VAL A 36 5.77 8.81 13.07
C VAL A 36 4.53 8.02 13.48
N HIS A 37 3.76 8.57 14.42
CA HIS A 37 2.58 7.90 14.96
C HIS A 37 1.42 7.84 13.97
N GLY A 38 0.47 6.93 14.23
CA GLY A 38 -0.86 6.87 13.62
C GLY A 38 -0.93 6.63 12.11
N LEU A 39 0.17 6.15 11.53
CA LEU A 39 0.28 5.67 10.16
C LEU A 39 0.26 4.14 10.06
N GLY A 40 0.06 3.44 11.18
CA GLY A 40 -0.02 1.98 11.21
C GLY A 40 1.32 1.27 11.21
N PHE A 41 2.45 1.98 11.29
CA PHE A 41 3.77 1.34 11.33
C PHE A 41 3.95 0.49 12.58
N ALA A 42 3.48 0.94 13.74
CA ALA A 42 3.48 0.14 14.97
C ALA A 42 2.82 -1.24 14.78
N ALA A 43 1.64 -1.29 14.15
CA ALA A 43 0.95 -2.54 13.87
C ALA A 43 1.72 -3.40 12.85
N ALA A 44 2.20 -2.80 11.76
CA ALA A 44 2.98 -3.50 10.75
C ALA A 44 4.29 -4.06 11.31
N ALA A 45 5.01 -3.31 12.14
CA ALA A 45 6.27 -3.73 12.75
C ALA A 45 6.08 -4.93 13.68
N ARG A 46 5.00 -4.92 14.47
CA ARG A 46 4.65 -6.05 15.34
C ARG A 46 4.41 -7.33 14.53
N LEU A 47 3.72 -7.24 13.40
CA LEU A 47 3.48 -8.40 12.52
C LEU A 47 4.80 -8.94 11.94
N VAL A 48 5.67 -8.05 11.44
CA VAL A 48 6.99 -8.43 10.91
C VAL A 48 7.81 -9.15 11.98
N VAL A 49 7.94 -8.57 13.17
CA VAL A 49 8.74 -9.16 14.25
C VAL A 49 8.13 -10.47 14.75
N ALA A 50 6.81 -10.55 14.91
CA ALA A 50 6.12 -11.76 15.37
C ALA A 50 6.17 -12.92 14.36
N SER A 51 6.37 -12.65 13.07
CA SER A 51 6.55 -13.68 12.04
C SER A 51 7.96 -14.29 11.99
N GLY A 52 8.92 -13.68 12.69
CA GLY A 52 10.30 -14.14 12.72
C GLY A 52 10.51 -15.32 13.67
N GLU A 53 11.59 -16.08 13.42
CA GLU A 53 12.11 -17.08 14.35
C GLU A 53 13.51 -16.64 14.80
N LEU A 54 13.76 -16.66 16.10
CA LEU A 54 15.02 -16.26 16.69
C LEU A 54 15.61 -17.39 17.51
N ARG A 55 16.94 -17.50 17.54
CA ARG A 55 17.59 -18.47 18.40
C ARG A 55 17.45 -18.04 19.87
N ALA A 56 16.71 -18.82 20.65
CA ALA A 56 16.61 -18.62 22.09
C ALA A 56 17.99 -18.69 22.75
N ARG A 57 18.20 -17.83 23.77
CA ARG A 57 19.37 -17.90 24.64
C ARG A 57 19.40 -19.28 25.29
N ARG A 58 20.60 -19.82 25.49
CA ARG A 58 20.79 -21.05 26.27
C ARG A 58 21.45 -20.77 27.61
N LEU A 59 20.97 -21.43 28.64
CA LEU A 59 21.59 -21.52 29.96
C LEU A 59 21.81 -23.01 30.26
N ASP A 60 23.05 -23.39 30.55
CA ASP A 60 23.44 -24.79 30.81
C ASP A 60 23.00 -25.78 29.70
N GLY A 61 22.98 -25.31 28.46
CA GLY A 61 22.59 -26.10 27.28
C GLY A 61 21.09 -26.16 27.01
N ALA A 62 20.22 -25.72 27.92
CA ALA A 62 18.78 -25.64 27.72
C ALA A 62 18.36 -24.27 27.16
N PRO A 63 17.41 -24.20 26.20
CA PRO A 63 16.81 -22.94 25.79
C PRO A 63 16.07 -22.30 26.96
N THR A 64 16.19 -20.99 27.11
CA THR A 64 15.53 -20.22 28.16
C THR A 64 14.75 -19.06 27.54
N PRO A 65 13.54 -18.75 28.02
CA PRO A 65 12.81 -17.57 27.59
C PRO A 65 13.63 -16.29 27.81
N GLY A 66 13.36 -15.29 26.99
CA GLY A 66 14.08 -14.01 27.05
C GLY A 66 13.22 -12.83 26.62
N GLN A 67 13.88 -11.69 26.46
CA GLN A 67 13.29 -10.51 25.86
C GLN A 67 14.14 -10.10 24.66
N VAL A 68 13.48 -9.60 23.62
CA VAL A 68 14.13 -9.06 22.43
C VAL A 68 13.58 -7.68 22.12
N VAL A 69 14.47 -6.78 21.75
CA VAL A 69 14.12 -5.45 21.24
C VAL A 69 14.63 -5.35 19.80
N THR A 70 13.71 -5.12 18.88
CA THR A 70 13.99 -5.08 17.44
C THR A 70 13.59 -3.72 16.88
N ARG A 71 14.47 -3.12 16.08
CA ARG A 71 14.21 -1.88 15.37
C ARG A 71 13.85 -2.21 13.92
N VAL A 72 12.61 -1.92 13.53
CA VAL A 72 12.11 -2.11 12.17
C VAL A 72 12.17 -0.77 11.44
N ARG A 73 12.84 -0.73 10.29
CA ARG A 73 12.90 0.45 9.43
C ARG A 73 11.98 0.23 8.22
N PHE A 74 11.11 1.19 7.97
CA PHE A 74 10.25 1.26 6.82
C PHE A 74 10.81 2.32 5.87
N HIS A 75 11.10 1.89 4.64
CA HIS A 75 11.52 2.75 3.56
C HIS A 75 10.43 2.77 2.50
N ALA A 76 9.82 3.93 2.32
CA ALA A 76 8.88 4.16 1.24
C ALA A 76 9.66 4.67 0.01
N PRO A 77 9.26 4.27 -1.21
CA PRO A 77 9.72 4.99 -2.39
C PRO A 77 9.28 6.46 -2.29
N PRO A 78 9.94 7.40 -3.00
CA PRO A 78 9.37 8.72 -3.24
C PRO A 78 7.92 8.57 -3.71
N LEU A 79 7.01 9.43 -3.22
CA LEU A 79 5.55 9.42 -3.44
C LEU A 79 5.08 8.28 -4.36
N ALA A 80 4.47 7.22 -3.80
CA ALA A 80 4.20 6.02 -4.60
C ALA A 80 3.27 6.34 -5.79
N THR A 81 3.87 6.49 -6.96
CA THR A 81 3.22 6.75 -8.22
C THR A 81 2.69 5.44 -8.79
N ARG A 82 1.49 5.50 -9.36
CA ARG A 82 0.87 4.32 -9.97
C ARG A 82 1.38 4.13 -11.39
N GLY A 83 1.46 2.89 -11.86
CA GLY A 83 1.58 2.57 -13.28
C GLY A 83 2.97 2.73 -13.89
N GLU A 84 3.95 3.22 -13.13
CA GLU A 84 5.34 3.31 -13.58
C GLU A 84 6.02 1.94 -13.69
N SER A 85 5.47 0.92 -13.00
CA SER A 85 6.03 -0.43 -12.95
C SER A 85 5.46 -1.39 -14.00
N TRP A 86 4.55 -0.94 -14.86
CA TRP A 86 4.02 -1.78 -15.94
C TRP A 86 5.11 -2.10 -16.97
N GLN A 87 5.41 -3.38 -17.15
CA GLN A 87 6.38 -3.87 -18.15
C GLN A 87 5.73 -4.72 -19.25
N GLY A 88 4.42 -4.96 -19.17
CA GLY A 88 3.69 -5.74 -20.15
C GLY A 88 3.37 -4.96 -21.42
N GLN A 89 2.67 -5.62 -22.35
CA GLN A 89 2.28 -4.99 -23.60
C GLN A 89 1.17 -3.94 -23.35
N GLU A 90 1.25 -2.81 -24.04
CA GLU A 90 0.16 -1.84 -24.03
C GLU A 90 -1.10 -2.40 -24.72
N ALA A 91 -2.25 -2.06 -24.16
CA ALA A 91 -3.54 -2.54 -24.63
C ALA A 91 -3.85 -1.99 -26.04
N GLY A 92 -4.23 -2.89 -26.95
CA GLY A 92 -4.78 -2.50 -28.25
C GLY A 92 -6.23 -2.00 -28.16
N GLU A 93 -6.70 -1.33 -29.22
CA GLU A 93 -8.06 -0.74 -29.29
C GLU A 93 -9.17 -1.75 -28.96
N GLU A 94 -9.05 -2.98 -29.46
CA GLU A 94 -10.04 -4.04 -29.23
C GLU A 94 -10.08 -4.48 -27.76
N GLY A 95 -8.92 -4.57 -27.10
CA GLY A 95 -8.84 -4.89 -25.67
C GLY A 95 -9.48 -3.79 -24.81
N LEU A 96 -9.20 -2.53 -25.13
CA LEU A 96 -9.81 -1.37 -24.45
C LEU A 96 -11.34 -1.35 -24.62
N ARG A 97 -11.83 -1.65 -25.83
CA ARG A 97 -13.26 -1.72 -26.13
C ARG A 97 -13.95 -2.82 -25.31
N LEU A 98 -13.40 -4.03 -25.30
CA LEU A 98 -13.97 -5.16 -24.56
C LEU A 98 -13.90 -4.94 -23.04
N ALA A 99 -12.80 -4.41 -22.52
CA ALA A 99 -12.66 -4.04 -21.12
C ALA A 99 -13.74 -3.03 -20.67
N GLY A 100 -14.01 -2.02 -21.50
CA GLY A 100 -15.09 -1.07 -21.24
C GLY A 100 -16.47 -1.74 -21.15
N GLN A 101 -16.76 -2.70 -22.04
CA GLN A 101 -18.01 -3.48 -22.01
C GLN A 101 -18.12 -4.38 -20.78
N VAL A 102 -17.00 -4.96 -20.32
CA VAL A 102 -16.95 -5.76 -19.08
C VAL A 102 -17.33 -4.88 -17.88
N LEU A 103 -16.78 -3.67 -17.78
CA LEU A 103 -17.11 -2.74 -16.69
C LEU A 103 -18.57 -2.27 -16.72
N ASP A 104 -19.17 -2.12 -17.89
CA ASP A 104 -20.60 -1.80 -18.01
C ASP A 104 -21.49 -2.95 -17.51
N LYS A 105 -21.07 -4.19 -17.79
CA LYS A 105 -21.80 -5.39 -17.38
C LYS A 105 -21.66 -5.70 -15.89
N TYR A 106 -20.47 -5.44 -15.33
CA TYR A 106 -20.13 -5.73 -13.94
C TYR A 106 -19.61 -4.46 -13.24
N PRO A 107 -20.51 -3.56 -12.82
CA PRO A 107 -20.10 -2.36 -12.10
C PRO A 107 -19.59 -2.75 -10.70
N GLU A 108 -18.33 -2.46 -10.41
CA GLU A 108 -17.74 -2.66 -9.09
C GLU A 108 -18.28 -1.63 -8.07
N PRO A 109 -18.46 -2.02 -6.79
CA PRO A 109 -18.76 -1.06 -5.72
C PRO A 109 -17.63 -0.05 -5.54
N ARG A 110 -17.99 1.24 -5.45
CA ARG A 110 -17.02 2.33 -5.27
C ARG A 110 -16.46 2.32 -3.83
N ALA A 111 -15.28 1.75 -3.62
CA ALA A 111 -14.58 1.73 -2.32
C ALA A 111 -13.19 2.40 -2.34
N PHE A 112 -12.96 3.34 -3.27
CA PHE A 112 -11.63 3.95 -3.46
C PHE A 112 -11.13 4.74 -2.24
N ALA A 113 -12.02 5.48 -1.56
CA ALA A 113 -11.65 6.33 -0.43
C ALA A 113 -11.21 5.52 0.80
N ASP A 114 -11.88 4.40 1.10
CA ASP A 114 -11.55 3.58 2.26
C ASP A 114 -10.21 2.86 2.09
N GLN A 115 -9.91 2.40 0.89
CA GLN A 115 -8.61 1.80 0.55
C GLN A 115 -7.48 2.83 0.60
N SER A 116 -7.79 4.08 0.22
CA SER A 116 -6.81 5.16 0.22
C SER A 116 -6.38 5.58 1.63
N MET A 117 -7.08 5.20 2.70
CA MET A 117 -6.76 5.52 4.10
C MET A 117 -6.21 4.33 4.89
N ASP A 118 -5.74 3.29 4.20
CA ASP A 118 -5.16 2.11 4.86
C ASP A 118 -4.01 2.47 5.81
N GLY A 119 -4.02 1.88 7.00
CA GLY A 119 -3.02 2.14 8.04
C GLY A 119 -3.26 3.39 8.89
N LEU A 120 -4.16 4.31 8.52
CA LEU A 120 -4.46 5.48 9.37
C LEU A 120 -5.22 5.10 10.64
N ASP A 121 -4.77 5.64 11.77
CA ASP A 121 -5.50 5.59 13.04
C ASP A 121 -6.87 6.28 12.92
N PHE A 122 -7.80 5.83 13.75
CA PHE A 122 -9.20 6.26 13.69
C PHE A 122 -9.38 7.77 13.84
N ASP A 123 -8.63 8.40 14.76
CA ASP A 123 -8.66 9.84 15.00
C ASP A 123 -8.10 10.63 13.81
N ARG A 124 -7.06 10.12 13.15
CA ARG A 124 -6.47 10.75 11.96
C ARG A 124 -7.39 10.66 10.76
N ARG A 125 -8.13 9.55 10.59
CA ARG A 125 -9.11 9.39 9.50
C ARG A 125 -10.17 10.50 9.50
N ALA A 126 -10.60 10.96 10.67
CA ALA A 126 -11.59 12.05 10.75
C ALA A 126 -11.06 13.38 10.18
N VAL A 127 -9.76 13.63 10.27
CA VAL A 127 -9.13 14.85 9.75
C VAL A 127 -8.69 14.68 8.30
N VAL A 128 -8.09 13.54 7.97
CA VAL A 128 -7.49 13.26 6.67
C VAL A 128 -8.54 12.87 5.62
N GLY A 129 -9.63 12.23 6.05
CA GLY A 129 -10.71 11.78 5.17
C GLY A 129 -11.23 12.86 4.22
N PRO A 130 -11.61 14.06 4.71
CA PRO A 130 -12.01 15.16 3.84
C PRO A 130 -10.95 15.55 2.79
N TRP A 131 -9.66 15.53 3.14
CA TRP A 131 -8.58 15.82 2.19
C TRP A 131 -8.41 14.72 1.15
N VAL A 132 -8.56 13.45 1.54
CA VAL A 132 -8.54 12.32 0.61
C VAL A 132 -9.72 12.41 -0.37
N VAL A 133 -10.90 12.78 0.11
CA VAL A 133 -12.07 12.99 -0.76
C VAL A 133 -11.81 14.15 -1.74
N GLU A 134 -11.26 15.26 -1.24
CA GLU A 134 -10.95 16.45 -2.05
C GLU A 134 -9.86 16.19 -3.11
N LEU A 135 -8.74 15.58 -2.72
CA LEU A 135 -7.51 15.53 -3.51
C LEU A 135 -7.33 14.22 -4.26
N MET A 136 -7.78 13.10 -3.68
CA MET A 136 -7.44 11.76 -4.17
C MET A 136 -8.59 11.04 -4.86
N THR A 137 -9.83 11.55 -4.78
CA THR A 137 -10.97 10.88 -5.40
C THR A 137 -11.02 11.22 -6.90
N PRO A 138 -10.74 10.25 -7.80
CA PRO A 138 -10.83 10.51 -9.24
C PRO A 138 -12.28 10.75 -9.65
N SER A 139 -12.47 11.52 -10.73
CA SER A 139 -13.79 11.60 -11.36
C SER A 139 -14.25 10.22 -11.83
N PRO A 140 -15.58 9.96 -11.93
CA PRO A 140 -16.08 8.70 -12.47
C PRO A 140 -15.50 8.33 -13.84
N GLU A 141 -15.28 9.32 -14.70
CA GLU A 141 -14.71 9.14 -16.04
C GLU A 141 -13.24 8.73 -15.96
N ARG A 142 -12.46 9.40 -15.11
CA ARG A 142 -11.05 9.07 -14.88
C ARG A 142 -10.89 7.68 -14.25
N LEU A 143 -11.72 7.34 -13.26
CA LEU A 143 -11.74 6.02 -12.64
C LEU A 143 -12.06 4.93 -13.66
N ARG A 144 -13.07 5.16 -14.50
CA ARG A 144 -13.43 4.23 -15.58
C ARG A 144 -12.29 4.06 -16.58
N GLN A 145 -11.60 5.14 -16.93
CA GLN A 145 -10.44 5.09 -17.81
C GLN A 145 -9.31 4.24 -17.21
N ILE A 146 -8.99 4.45 -15.93
CA ILE A 146 -7.98 3.66 -15.20
C ILE A 146 -8.32 2.17 -15.24
N GLN A 147 -9.55 1.80 -14.87
CA GLN A 147 -9.99 0.41 -14.84
C GLN A 147 -10.03 -0.23 -16.23
N THR A 148 -10.44 0.53 -17.25
CA THR A 148 -10.46 0.04 -18.64
C THR A 148 -9.05 -0.32 -19.10
N ILE A 149 -8.06 0.55 -18.84
CA ILE A 149 -6.66 0.30 -19.20
C ILE A 149 -6.10 -0.88 -18.40
N GLN A 150 -6.36 -0.96 -17.09
CA GLN A 150 -5.92 -2.07 -16.25
C GLN A 150 -6.40 -3.42 -16.79
N LEU A 151 -7.72 -3.56 -17.00
CA LEU A 151 -8.28 -4.81 -17.51
C LEU A 151 -7.73 -5.17 -18.88
N ALA A 152 -7.60 -4.18 -19.77
CA ALA A 152 -7.10 -4.41 -21.13
C ALA A 152 -5.60 -4.75 -21.18
N ARG A 153 -4.82 -4.35 -20.16
CA ARG A 153 -3.41 -4.74 -19.99
C ARG A 153 -3.27 -6.12 -19.35
N LEU A 154 -4.14 -6.46 -18.41
CA LEU A 154 -4.08 -7.72 -17.64
C LEU A 154 -4.66 -8.92 -18.38
N PHE A 155 -5.64 -8.71 -19.25
CA PHE A 155 -6.38 -9.78 -19.90
C PHE A 155 -6.29 -9.72 -21.41
N THR A 156 -6.20 -10.90 -22.04
CA THR A 156 -6.26 -11.02 -23.48
C THR A 156 -7.67 -10.73 -24.01
N VAL A 157 -7.77 -10.41 -25.31
CA VAL A 157 -9.05 -10.24 -26.02
C VAL A 157 -9.99 -11.45 -25.81
N SER A 158 -9.44 -12.66 -25.84
CA SER A 158 -10.23 -13.88 -25.66
C SER A 158 -10.79 -14.02 -24.24
N GLU A 159 -10.02 -13.62 -23.23
CA GLU A 159 -10.44 -13.65 -21.82
C GLU A 159 -11.49 -12.57 -21.53
N LEU A 160 -11.31 -11.36 -22.07
CA LEU A 160 -12.30 -10.28 -21.95
C LEU A 160 -13.63 -10.67 -22.62
N GLN A 161 -13.57 -11.28 -23.80
CA GLN A 161 -14.76 -11.84 -24.45
C GLN A 161 -15.39 -12.96 -23.59
N GLY A 162 -14.56 -13.85 -23.04
CA GLY A 162 -15.02 -14.88 -22.11
C GLY A 162 -15.77 -14.29 -20.90
N ALA A 163 -15.27 -13.21 -20.32
CA ALA A 163 -15.92 -12.54 -19.18
C ALA A 163 -17.30 -11.96 -19.56
N LEU A 164 -17.44 -11.43 -20.78
CA LEU A 164 -18.74 -11.01 -21.33
C LEU A 164 -19.69 -12.20 -21.52
N ASP A 165 -19.17 -13.40 -21.76
CA ASP A 165 -19.95 -14.64 -21.82
C ASP A 165 -20.16 -15.28 -20.43
N GLY A 166 -19.66 -14.66 -19.35
CA GLY A 166 -19.75 -15.17 -17.97
C GLY A 166 -18.66 -16.14 -17.55
N ARG A 167 -17.61 -16.33 -18.37
CA ARG A 167 -16.42 -17.13 -18.07
C ARG A 167 -15.27 -16.20 -17.67
N PHE A 168 -15.07 -16.01 -16.38
CA PHE A 168 -14.00 -15.16 -15.88
C PHE A 168 -12.65 -15.89 -15.86
N PRO A 169 -11.55 -15.23 -16.27
CA PRO A 169 -10.21 -15.73 -16.08
C PRO A 169 -9.83 -15.76 -14.59
N ALA A 170 -8.72 -16.41 -14.28
CA ALA A 170 -8.13 -16.30 -12.94
C ALA A 170 -7.77 -14.84 -12.67
N PHE A 171 -8.16 -14.32 -11.51
CA PHE A 171 -7.87 -12.94 -11.16
C PHE A 171 -6.36 -12.79 -10.89
N PRO A 172 -5.71 -11.73 -11.41
CA PRO A 172 -4.30 -11.48 -11.15
C PRO A 172 -4.07 -11.21 -9.66
N ASN A 173 -2.82 -11.35 -9.22
CA ASN A 173 -2.49 -10.97 -7.85
C ASN A 173 -2.62 -9.44 -7.68
N GLY A 174 -2.73 -8.98 -6.44
CA GLY A 174 -2.95 -7.55 -6.15
C GLY A 174 -1.85 -6.63 -6.67
N GLN A 175 -0.59 -7.08 -6.69
CA GLN A 175 0.53 -6.29 -7.20
C GLN A 175 0.43 -6.12 -8.73
N ASP A 176 0.21 -7.21 -9.47
CA ASP A 176 0.05 -7.16 -10.93
C ASP A 176 -1.10 -6.21 -11.32
N PHE A 177 -2.21 -6.25 -10.56
CA PHE A 177 -3.35 -5.37 -10.79
C PHE A 177 -3.00 -3.89 -10.59
N MET A 178 -2.21 -3.57 -9.56
CA MET A 178 -1.74 -2.21 -9.29
C MET A 178 -0.74 -1.72 -10.34
N ASP A 179 0.18 -2.58 -10.76
CA ASP A 179 1.20 -2.26 -11.76
C ASP A 179 0.58 -2.00 -13.13
N ALA A 180 -0.47 -2.73 -13.50
CA ALA A 180 -1.16 -2.56 -14.78
C ALA A 180 -1.91 -1.23 -14.94
N ALA A 181 -2.01 -0.42 -13.89
CA ALA A 181 -2.71 0.85 -13.99
C ALA A 181 -1.97 1.86 -14.87
N PRO A 182 -2.67 2.80 -15.52
CA PRO A 182 -2.00 3.90 -16.17
C PRO A 182 -1.30 4.79 -15.13
N GLY A 183 -0.26 5.47 -15.60
CA GLY A 183 0.43 6.53 -14.87
C GLY A 183 -0.52 7.59 -14.33
N MET A 184 -0.13 8.18 -13.19
CA MET A 184 -0.80 9.38 -12.67
C MET A 184 -0.59 10.56 -13.64
N THR A 185 -1.61 11.41 -13.76
CA THR A 185 -1.50 12.70 -14.44
C THR A 185 -0.73 13.69 -13.58
N ALA A 186 -0.24 14.77 -14.18
CA ALA A 186 0.42 15.86 -13.46
C ALA A 186 -0.46 16.46 -12.34
N SER A 187 -1.78 16.53 -12.55
CA SER A 187 -2.72 17.00 -11.51
C SER A 187 -2.88 16.00 -10.37
N GLU A 188 -2.91 14.70 -10.66
CA GLU A 188 -3.00 13.65 -9.63
C GLU A 188 -1.71 13.64 -8.77
N LEU A 189 -0.54 13.86 -9.39
CA LEU A 189 0.73 14.01 -8.68
C LEU A 189 0.74 15.25 -7.78
N ALA A 190 0.32 16.41 -8.30
CA ALA A 190 0.25 17.64 -7.51
C ALA A 190 -0.73 17.51 -6.32
N ASN A 191 -1.84 16.79 -6.49
CA ASN A 191 -2.78 16.50 -5.41
C ASN A 191 -2.17 15.61 -4.33
N LEU A 192 -1.37 14.61 -4.73
CA LEU A 192 -0.67 13.73 -3.79
C LEU A 192 0.41 14.49 -3.01
N GLU A 193 1.16 15.37 -3.68
CA GLU A 193 2.12 16.29 -3.04
C GLU A 193 1.42 17.22 -2.04
N GLU A 194 0.28 17.79 -2.41
CA GLU A 194 -0.51 18.66 -1.52
C GLU A 194 -1.06 17.88 -0.32
N LEU A 195 -1.51 16.64 -0.52
CA LEU A 195 -1.95 15.77 0.58
C LEU A 195 -0.81 15.49 1.55
N ARG A 196 0.39 15.14 1.03
CA ARG A 196 1.60 14.97 1.85
C ARG A 196 1.92 16.25 2.61
N ARG A 197 1.89 17.41 1.95
CA ARG A 197 2.18 18.71 2.56
C ARG A 197 1.24 18.98 3.74
N ARG A 198 -0.08 18.87 3.54
CA ARG A 198 -1.10 19.06 4.60
C ARG A 198 -0.92 18.09 5.76
N TYR A 199 -0.62 16.83 5.44
CA TYR A 199 -0.41 15.80 6.45
C TYR A 199 0.84 16.08 7.30
N CYS A 200 1.97 16.37 6.67
CA CYS A 200 3.24 16.60 7.36
C CYS A 200 3.27 17.92 8.12
N GLU A 201 2.59 18.96 7.63
CA GLU A 201 2.41 20.22 8.36
C GLU A 201 1.63 20.01 9.67
N ARG A 202 0.68 19.06 9.67
CA ARG A 202 -0.15 18.78 10.84
C ARG A 202 0.47 17.78 11.83
N TYR A 203 1.14 16.74 11.34
CA TYR A 203 1.52 15.57 12.15
C TYR A 203 3.02 15.28 12.19
N GLU A 204 3.86 16.12 11.59
CA GLU A 204 5.33 15.98 11.53
C GLU A 204 5.81 14.63 10.96
N CYS A 205 6.28 14.62 9.71
CA CYS A 205 6.73 13.39 9.03
C CYS A 205 8.21 13.01 9.30
N GLY A 206 8.91 13.75 10.16
CA GLY A 206 10.36 13.61 10.39
C GLY A 206 11.24 14.06 9.19
N GLU A 207 12.55 14.20 9.42
CA GLU A 207 13.52 14.72 8.44
C GLU A 207 13.86 13.76 7.27
N GLY A 208 13.23 12.59 7.17
CA GLY A 208 13.43 11.66 6.04
C GLY A 208 12.75 12.09 4.73
N ALA A 209 12.18 13.30 4.69
CA ALA A 209 11.30 13.74 3.61
C ALA A 209 12.01 14.36 2.40
N SER A 210 13.32 14.63 2.47
CA SER A 210 14.02 15.39 1.44
C SER A 210 15.54 15.23 1.51
N GLU A 211 16.08 14.12 1.03
CA GLU A 211 17.41 14.19 0.41
C GLU A 211 17.34 13.59 -1.00
N PRO A 212 17.69 14.35 -2.05
CA PRO A 212 17.84 13.79 -3.38
C PRO A 212 19.03 12.83 -3.36
N VAL A 213 18.76 11.57 -3.73
CA VAL A 213 19.80 10.59 -4.03
C VAL A 213 20.65 11.16 -5.17
N THR A 214 21.84 11.64 -4.84
CA THR A 214 22.84 12.04 -5.82
C THR A 214 23.64 10.78 -6.20
N PRO A 215 23.89 10.52 -7.49
CA PRO A 215 24.51 9.28 -7.98
C PRO A 215 25.94 9.03 -7.47
#